data_AF-A0A2W4YT84-F1
#
_entry.id   AF-A0A2W4YT84-F1
#
_cell.length_a   1.000
_cell.length_b   1.000
_cell.length_c   1.000
_cell.angle_alpha   90.00
_cell.angle_beta   90.00
_cell.angle_gamma   90.00
#
_symmetry.space_group_name_H-M   'P 1'
#
loop_
_entity.id
_entity.type
_entity.pdbx_description
1 polymer ?
#
loop_
_entity_poly.entity_id
_entity_poly.type
_entity_poly.pdbx_seq_one_letter_code
_entity_poly.pdbx_strand_id
1 'polypeptide(L)' 'MSDNVFTTLMGETCLLVSNGVYQQANVYRIGNDLFAGKGSRFYRLYKSGATSHPNTRFDRLTLADDQLSTDQFGRLQIIT' A
#
# COMPACT_ATOMS: atom_id res chain seq x y z
N MET A 1 5.28 18.54 10.89
CA MET A 1 6.44 17.63 10.84
C MET A 1 6.15 16.61 9.75
N SER A 2 7.04 16.41 8.79
CA SER A 2 6.88 15.33 7.81
C SER A 2 7.30 14.02 8.47
N ASP A 3 6.33 13.19 8.84
CA ASP A 3 6.59 11.85 9.36
C ASP A 3 7.20 10.99 8.24
N ASN A 4 8.52 10.87 8.25
CA ASN A 4 9.31 10.08 7.30
C ASN A 4 9.45 8.61 7.74
N VAL A 5 8.55 8.13 8.59
CA VAL A 5 8.56 6.77 9.14
C VAL A 5 7.31 6.03 8.71
N PHE A 6 7.42 4.72 8.51
CA PHE A 6 6.27 3.88 8.19
C PHE A 6 5.37 3.76 9.43
N THR A 7 4.13 4.24 9.32
CA THR A 7 3.08 4.03 10.31
C THR A 7 2.12 2.95 9.83
N THR A 8 1.94 1.90 10.61
CA THR A 8 0.93 0.86 10.32
C THR A 8 -0.47 1.45 10.40
N LEU A 9 -1.31 1.15 9.42
CA LEU A 9 -2.75 1.36 9.50
C LEU A 9 -3.35 0.09 10.11
N MET A 10 -3.61 0.16 11.42
CA MET A 10 -4.01 -1.02 12.21
C MET A 10 -5.32 -1.61 11.69
N GLY A 11 -5.31 -2.91 11.39
CA GLY A 11 -6.46 -3.63 10.83
C GLY A 11 -6.56 -3.58 9.30
N GLU A 12 -5.85 -2.64 8.66
CA GLU A 12 -5.87 -2.48 7.22
C GLU A 12 -4.91 -3.42 6.51
N THR A 13 -5.41 -4.06 5.46
CA THR A 13 -4.67 -5.10 4.78
C THR A 13 -4.87 -5.07 3.28
N CYS A 14 -3.89 -5.64 2.58
CA CYS A 14 -4.00 -5.92 1.16
C CYS A 14 -3.56 -7.36 0.86
N LEU A 15 -3.96 -7.86 -0.31
CA LEU A 15 -3.48 -9.14 -0.84
C LEU A 15 -2.39 -8.88 -1.88
N LEU A 16 -1.14 -9.16 -1.51
CA LEU A 16 -0.03 -9.17 -2.43
C LEU A 16 -0.04 -10.44 -3.26
N VAL A 17 0.28 -10.32 -4.55
CA VAL A 17 0.38 -11.42 -5.49
C VAL A 17 1.76 -11.41 -6.15
N SER A 18 2.49 -12.50 -5.99
CA SER A 18 3.78 -12.74 -6.65
C SER A 18 3.82 -14.19 -7.14
N ASN A 19 4.14 -14.41 -8.42
CA ASN A 19 4.23 -15.75 -9.01
C ASN A 19 3.01 -16.65 -8.73
N GLY A 20 1.79 -16.08 -8.79
CA GLY A 20 0.54 -16.80 -8.51
C GLY A 20 0.25 -17.08 -7.03
N VAL A 21 1.14 -16.70 -6.12
CA VAL A 21 0.96 -16.85 -4.66
C VAL A 21 0.34 -15.58 -4.09
N TYR A 22 -0.72 -15.75 -3.30
CA TYR A 22 -1.39 -14.69 -2.57
C TYR A 22 -0.90 -14.64 -1.14
N GLN A 23 -0.58 -13.45 -0.65
CA GLN A 23 -0.15 -13.22 0.72
C GLN A 23 -0.84 -11.98 1.28
N GLN A 24 -1.50 -12.12 2.44
CA GLN A 24 -2.02 -10.98 3.17
C GLN A 24 -0.88 -10.15 3.77
N ALA A 25 -0.97 -8.84 3.61
CA ALA A 25 0.02 -7.87 4.08
C ALA A 25 -0.68 -6.71 4.79
N ASN A 26 -0.10 -6.25 5.90
CA ASN A 26 -0.54 -5.01 6.55
C ASN A 26 -0.24 -3.80 5.65
N VAL A 27 -1.10 -2.80 5.73
CA VAL A 27 -0.92 -1.53 5.03
C VAL A 27 -0.23 -0.52 5.97
N TYR A 28 0.65 0.28 5.39
CA TYR A 28 1.43 1.32 6.05
C TYR A 28 1.30 2.63 5.28
N ARG A 29 1.55 3.74 5.96
CA ARG A 29 1.68 5.05 5.33
C ARG A 29 3.00 5.74 5.68
N ILE A 30 3.46 6.61 4.77
CA ILE A 30 4.45 7.67 5.03
C ILE A 30 3.85 8.98 4.52
N GLY A 31 3.61 9.94 5.40
CA GLY A 31 2.73 11.06 5.08
C GLY A 31 1.39 10.54 4.56
N ASN A 32 1.04 10.90 3.33
CA ASN A 32 -0.20 10.44 2.68
C ASN A 32 0.01 9.19 1.80
N ASP A 33 1.25 8.81 1.48
CA ASP A 33 1.53 7.72 0.56
C ASP A 33 1.28 6.34 1.19
N LEU A 34 0.68 5.43 0.43
CA LEU A 34 0.36 4.08 0.88
C LEU A 34 1.37 3.00 0.44
N PHE A 35 1.60 2.05 1.35
CA PHE A 35 2.55 0.96 1.18
C PHE A 35 2.01 -0.35 1.77
N ALA A 36 2.45 -1.49 1.24
CA ALA A 36 2.22 -2.81 1.82
C ALA A 36 3.51 -3.39 2.41
N GLY A 37 3.42 -4.00 3.59
CA GLY A 37 4.55 -4.66 4.24
C GLY A 37 4.76 -6.10 3.78
N LYS A 38 6.00 -6.48 3.46
CA LYS A 38 6.40 -7.87 3.16
C LYS A 38 7.75 -8.19 3.79
N GLY A 39 7.73 -8.88 4.94
CA GLY A 39 8.93 -9.09 5.75
C GLY A 39 9.50 -7.75 6.23
N SER A 40 10.77 -7.48 5.93
CA SER A 40 11.44 -6.19 6.24
C SER A 40 11.31 -5.13 5.14
N ARG A 41 10.46 -5.36 4.12
CA ARG A 41 10.32 -4.49 2.95
C ARG A 41 8.93 -3.84 2.90
N PHE A 42 8.86 -2.67 2.27
CA PHE A 42 7.62 -1.95 2.03
C PHE A 42 7.47 -1.66 0.54
N TYR A 43 6.34 -2.02 -0.03
CA TYR A 43 6.06 -1.82 -1.45
C TYR A 43 5.04 -0.71 -1.62
N ARG A 44 5.38 0.33 -2.37
CA ARG A 44 4.46 1.43 -2.66
C ARG A 44 3.30 0.92 -3.50
N LEU A 45 2.07 1.35 -3.19
CA LEU A 45 0.87 0.92 -3.88
C LEU A 45 0.46 1.93 -4.96
N TYR A 46 0.00 1.42 -6.10
CA TYR A 46 -0.47 2.22 -7.23
C TYR A 46 -1.93 1.88 -7.54
N LYS A 47 -2.71 2.84 -8.02
CA LYS A 47 -4.13 2.63 -8.35
C LYS A 47 -4.36 1.56 -9.42
N SER A 48 -3.36 1.27 -10.24
CA SER A 48 -3.40 0.20 -11.24
C SER A 48 -3.37 -1.22 -10.64
N GLY A 49 -3.23 -1.38 -9.32
CA GLY A 49 -2.96 -2.67 -8.69
C GLY A 49 -1.47 -3.03 -8.69
N ALA A 50 -0.61 -2.26 -9.35
CA ALA A 50 0.84 -2.49 -9.32
C ALA A 50 1.43 -2.10 -7.96
N THR A 51 2.64 -2.62 -7.68
CA THR A 51 3.48 -2.10 -6.61
C THR A 51 4.80 -1.58 -7.15
N SER A 52 5.60 -0.92 -6.32
CA SER A 52 6.96 -0.51 -6.70
C SER A 52 7.93 -1.68 -6.94
N HIS A 53 7.54 -2.91 -6.59
CA HIS A 53 8.32 -4.10 -6.89
C HIS A 53 7.78 -4.76 -8.18
N PRO A 54 8.58 -4.92 -9.23
CA PRO A 54 8.08 -5.27 -10.58
C PRO A 54 7.38 -6.62 -10.66
N ASN A 55 7.75 -7.57 -9.80
CA ASN A 55 7.18 -8.92 -9.77
C ASN A 55 6.09 -9.10 -8.69
N THR A 56 5.60 -7.99 -8.12
CA THR A 56 4.57 -8.01 -7.09
C THR A 56 3.49 -7.00 -7.43
N ARG A 57 2.25 -7.47 -7.49
CA ARG A 57 1.06 -6.62 -7.56
C ARG A 57 0.22 -6.80 -6.28
N PHE A 58 -0.80 -6.00 -6.09
CA PHE A 58 -1.87 -6.29 -5.14
C PHE A 58 -3.19 -6.49 -5.88
N ASP A 59 -4.03 -7.36 -5.34
CA ASP A 59 -5.32 -7.72 -5.93
C ASP A 59 -6.49 -7.05 -5.19
N ARG A 60 -6.38 -6.96 -3.87
CA ARG A 60 -7.39 -6.36 -2.99
C ARG A 60 -6.72 -5.45 -1.99
N LEU A 61 -7.32 -4.28 -1.77
CA LEU A 61 -6.94 -3.33 -0.73
C LEU A 61 -8.19 -3.09 0.13
N THR A 62 -8.07 -3.33 1.42
CA THR A 62 -9.10 -3.06 2.43
C THR A 62 -8.59 -1.90 3.28
N LEU A 63 -9.35 -0.81 3.28
CA LEU A 63 -9.17 0.40 4.08
C LEU A 63 -10.52 0.76 4.71
N ALA A 64 -10.59 0.98 6.03
CA ALA A 64 -11.79 1.46 6.69
C ALA A 64 -11.96 2.97 6.46
N ASP A 65 -13.14 3.38 5.98
CA ASP A 65 -13.62 4.77 5.88
C ASP A 65 -12.70 5.82 5.22
N ASP A 66 -11.57 5.41 4.62
CA ASP A 66 -10.60 6.32 4.02
C ASP A 66 -10.99 6.74 2.61
N GLN A 67 -11.01 8.06 2.38
CA GLN A 67 -11.04 8.59 1.02
C GLN A 67 -9.67 8.38 0.38
N LEU A 68 -9.59 7.44 -0.57
CA LEU A 68 -8.42 7.21 -1.39
C LEU A 68 -8.27 8.30 -2.45
N SER A 69 -7.07 8.84 -2.59
CA SER A 69 -6.66 9.67 -3.72
C SER A 69 -5.47 9.05 -4.46
N THR A 70 -5.10 9.68 -5.57
CA THR A 70 -3.89 9.35 -6.31
C THR A 70 -3.16 10.60 -6.72
N ASP A 71 -1.83 10.54 -6.68
CA ASP A 71 -1.01 11.57 -7.30
C ASP A 71 -0.99 11.45 -8.83
N GLN A 72 -0.31 12.40 -9.50
CA GLN A 72 -0.13 12.41 -10.96
C GLN A 72 0.59 11.18 -11.53
N PHE A 73 1.29 10.41 -10.69
CA PHE A 73 1.99 9.18 -11.07
C PHE A 73 1.17 7.91 -10.73
N GLY A 74 -0.07 8.08 -10.27
CA GLY A 74 -0.97 6.99 -9.91
C GLY A 74 -0.63 6.31 -8.58
N ARG A 75 0.20 6.92 -7.73
CA ARG A 75 0.55 6.40 -6.41
C ARG A 75 -0.64 6.60 -5.48
N LEU A 76 -1.04 5.55 -4.76
CA LEU A 76 -2.17 5.61 -3.85
C LEU A 76 -1.83 6.44 -2.62
N GLN A 77 -2.77 7.29 -2.23
CA GLN A 77 -2.67 8.18 -1.08
C GLN A 77 -3.94 8.16 -0.24
N ILE A 78 -3.81 8.37 1.07
CA ILE A 78 -4.95 8.67 1.95
C ILE A 78 -5.21 10.18 1.89
N ILE A 79 -6.48 10.56 1.73
CA ILE A 79 -6.94 11.93 1.95
C ILE A 79 -7.12 12.11 3.47
N THR A 80 -6.37 13.06 4.03
CA THR A 80 -6.49 13.45 5.45
C THR A 80 -7.46 14.62 5.57
#